data_AF-A0A354B3J7-F1
#
_entry.id   AF-A0A354B3J7-F1
#
_cell.length_a   1.000
_cell.length_b   1.000
_cell.length_c   1.000
_cell.angle_alpha   90.00
_cell.angle_beta   90.00
_cell.angle_gamma   90.00
#
_symmetry.space_group_name_H-M   'P 1'
#
loop_
_entity.id
_entity.type
_entity.pdbx_description
1 polymer ?
#
loop_
_entity_poly.entity_id
_entity_poly.type
_entity_poly.pdbx_seq_one_letter_code
_entity_poly.pdbx_strand_id
1 'polypeptide(L)'
;MTRSVIGAINANDNLGSDGNCWLKPLGQSLFSPCQARGFTLPELLVVVIILAILTTLGMNIGSGYLKRQQLEGATRRLILGLEQGRDAARRQGAACALQLTAAGSASGWAQPASSNPDPCPVASLPLMESTGWPGQAELQFAHNFSGPVIFTANGLVNSGGTAVLAIAGTDLVRCVVVSAVVGVMRAGSYAGAITQSPSASSCKPDSRL
;
A
#
# COMPACT_ATOMS: atom_id res chain seq x y z
N MET A 1 0.85 12.76 42.83
CA MET A 1 1.11 11.51 43.58
C MET A 1 1.84 10.56 42.67
N THR A 2 3.09 10.32 43.00
CA THR A 2 4.11 9.57 42.29
C THR A 2 4.26 8.19 42.90
N ARG A 3 4.40 7.13 42.09
CA ARG A 3 5.63 6.30 42.01
C ARG A 3 5.43 5.03 41.19
N SER A 4 6.33 4.88 40.23
CA SER A 4 6.67 3.69 39.47
C SER A 4 7.55 2.76 40.32
N VAL A 5 7.31 1.46 40.22
CA VAL A 5 8.13 0.40 40.83
C VAL A 5 9.12 -0.09 39.77
N ILE A 6 10.40 0.20 39.96
CA ILE A 6 11.51 -0.45 39.23
C ILE A 6 12.30 -1.21 40.29
N GLY A 7 12.34 -2.54 40.12
CA GLY A 7 13.09 -3.46 40.95
C GLY A 7 14.59 -3.25 40.79
N ALA A 8 15.27 -3.23 41.93
CA ALA A 8 16.72 -3.23 42.04
C ALA A 8 17.27 -4.60 41.63
N ILE A 9 18.23 -4.61 40.71
CA ILE A 9 19.16 -5.73 40.52
C ILE A 9 20.48 -5.27 41.12
N ASN A 10 20.91 -5.99 42.15
CA ASN A 10 22.11 -5.75 42.94
C ASN A 10 23.35 -5.83 42.04
N ALA A 11 24.10 -4.73 41.96
CA ALA A 11 25.44 -4.71 41.40
C ALA A 11 26.42 -5.17 42.47
N ASN A 12 26.68 -6.47 42.54
CA ASN A 12 27.89 -6.96 43.18
C ASN A 12 28.24 -8.35 42.66
N ASP A 13 28.98 -8.40 41.56
CA ASP A 13 29.89 -9.50 41.28
C ASP A 13 31.06 -9.00 40.42
N ASN A 14 32.18 -8.82 41.12
CA ASN A 14 33.54 -9.16 40.70
C ASN A 14 34.10 -8.49 39.44
N LEU A 15 34.69 -7.32 39.70
CA LEU A 15 35.93 -6.82 39.13
C LEU A 15 36.95 -7.96 38.90
N GLY A 16 37.25 -8.23 37.64
CA GLY A 16 38.29 -9.21 37.28
C GLY A 16 38.51 -9.32 35.79
N SER A 17 38.89 -8.21 35.14
CA SER A 17 39.83 -8.16 33.99
C SER A 17 39.72 -6.79 33.30
N ASP A 18 40.45 -5.84 33.87
CA ASP A 18 41.34 -4.91 33.18
C ASP A 18 40.83 -4.16 31.94
N GLY A 19 40.38 -2.92 32.17
CA GLY A 19 40.12 -1.93 31.12
C GLY A 19 40.04 -0.48 31.62
N ASN A 20 40.69 -0.14 32.73
CA ASN A 20 40.68 1.23 33.27
C ASN A 20 41.62 2.14 32.47
N CYS A 21 41.17 2.65 31.32
CA CYS A 21 41.85 3.70 30.52
C CYS A 21 41.63 5.13 31.09
N TRP A 22 40.99 5.30 32.25
CA TRP A 22 40.43 6.60 32.66
C TRP A 22 40.96 7.19 33.96
N LEU A 23 42.12 6.76 34.49
CA LEU A 23 42.78 7.45 35.60
C LEU A 23 44.31 7.33 35.50
N LYS A 24 44.98 8.32 34.90
CA LYS A 24 46.39 8.60 35.18
C LYS A 24 46.60 10.10 35.45
N PRO A 25 47.43 10.46 36.44
CA PRO A 25 47.62 11.86 36.85
C PRO A 25 48.44 12.63 35.83
N LEU A 26 48.17 13.93 35.78
CA LEU A 26 48.76 14.94 34.90
C LEU A 26 50.29 14.89 34.92
N GLY A 27 50.89 14.55 33.78
CA GLY A 27 52.33 14.69 33.55
C GLY A 27 52.95 13.49 32.87
N GLN A 28 52.69 13.30 31.57
CA GLN A 28 53.60 12.78 30.53
C GLN A 28 52.80 12.33 29.29
N SER A 29 53.27 12.77 28.12
CA SER A 29 52.91 12.37 26.73
C SER A 29 51.48 11.89 26.47
N LEU A 30 50.71 12.76 25.81
CA LEU A 30 49.46 12.47 25.12
C LEU A 30 49.64 11.31 24.12
N PHE A 31 48.56 10.53 23.94
CA PHE A 31 48.39 9.43 22.96
C PHE A 31 48.89 8.04 23.38
N SER A 32 48.22 7.43 24.38
CA SER A 32 48.06 5.97 24.39
C SER A 32 46.73 5.63 23.70
N PRO A 33 46.72 4.93 22.55
CA PRO A 33 45.47 4.45 21.96
C PRO A 33 44.89 3.38 22.88
N CYS A 34 43.70 3.64 23.42
CA CYS A 34 42.95 2.61 24.14
C CYS A 34 42.54 1.57 23.08
N GLN A 35 43.22 0.43 23.08
CA GLN A 35 43.09 -0.59 22.06
C GLN A 35 41.74 -1.30 22.24
N ALA A 36 40.71 -0.79 21.54
CA ALA A 36 39.48 -1.55 21.35
C ALA A 36 39.88 -2.90 20.75
N ARG A 37 39.49 -4.01 21.38
CA ARG A 37 39.67 -5.34 20.81
C ARG A 37 38.96 -5.34 19.46
N GLY A 38 39.74 -5.34 18.37
CA GLY A 38 39.21 -5.37 17.01
C GLY A 38 38.52 -6.70 16.73
N PHE A 39 37.48 -6.68 15.90
CA PHE A 39 36.84 -7.89 15.41
C PHE A 39 37.87 -8.79 14.74
N THR A 40 37.85 -10.08 15.06
CA THR A 40 38.73 -11.03 14.38
C THR A 40 38.23 -11.26 12.95
N LEU A 41 39.14 -11.51 12.01
CA LEU A 41 38.80 -11.83 10.61
C LEU A 41 37.74 -12.96 10.49
N PRO A 42 37.84 -14.09 11.22
CA PRO A 42 36.80 -15.12 11.16
C PRO A 42 35.44 -14.67 11.73
N GLU A 43 35.43 -13.81 12.76
CA GLU A 43 34.19 -13.26 13.33
C GLU A 43 33.45 -12.36 12.34
N LEU A 44 34.17 -11.49 11.63
CA LEU A 44 33.58 -10.67 10.56
C LEU A 44 33.03 -11.53 9.43
N LEU A 45 33.73 -12.61 9.06
CA LEU A 45 33.28 -13.55 8.03
C LEU A 45 31.97 -14.24 8.45
N VAL A 46 31.86 -14.69 9.71
CA VAL A 46 30.62 -15.28 10.24
C VAL A 46 29.47 -14.27 10.22
N VAL A 47 29.70 -13.01 10.63
CA VAL A 47 28.67 -11.96 10.58
C VAL A 47 28.18 -11.72 9.15
N VAL A 48 29.08 -11.64 8.17
CA VAL A 48 28.73 -11.45 6.76
C VAL A 48 27.91 -12.63 6.23
N ILE A 49 28.27 -13.87 6.59
CA ILE A 49 27.49 -15.07 6.22
C ILE A 49 26.08 -15.00 6.81
N ILE A 50 25.95 -14.68 8.10
CA ILE A 50 24.65 -14.57 8.77
C ILE A 50 23.81 -13.48 8.09
N LEU A 51 24.39 -12.31 7.79
CA LEU A 51 23.70 -11.24 7.09
C LEU A 51 23.27 -11.64 5.68
N ALA A 52 24.09 -12.38 4.92
CA ALA A 52 23.73 -12.86 3.60
C ALA A 52 22.52 -13.82 3.64
N ILE A 53 22.51 -14.74 4.60
CA ILE A 53 21.39 -15.67 4.82
C ILE A 53 20.12 -14.91 5.22
N LEU A 54 20.23 -13.97 6.16
CA LEU A 54 19.07 -13.19 6.61
C LEU A 54 18.50 -12.29 5.51
N THR A 55 19.37 -11.65 4.71
CA THR A 55 18.96 -10.77 3.61
C THR A 55 18.22 -11.55 2.52
N THR A 56 18.71 -12.73 2.16
CA THR A 56 18.07 -13.58 1.15
C THR A 56 16.70 -14.09 1.59
N LEU A 57 16.53 -14.46 2.87
CA LEU A 57 15.23 -14.90 3.41
C LEU A 57 14.23 -13.74 3.56
N GLY A 58 14.69 -12.59 4.08
CA GLY A 58 13.83 -11.44 4.35
C GLY A 58 13.18 -10.84 3.09
N MET A 59 13.91 -10.86 1.97
CA MET A 59 13.45 -10.25 0.72
C MET A 59 12.26 -10.98 0.09
N ASN A 60 12.19 -12.31 0.23
CA ASN A 60 11.15 -13.09 -0.45
C ASN A 60 9.80 -13.02 0.28
N ILE A 61 9.82 -13.06 1.62
CA ILE A 61 8.61 -13.12 2.46
C ILE A 61 7.83 -11.79 2.46
N GLY A 62 8.52 -10.65 2.46
CA GLY A 62 7.87 -9.33 2.53
C GLY A 62 7.14 -8.92 1.24
N SER A 63 7.57 -9.45 0.09
CA SER A 63 7.10 -8.99 -1.23
C SER A 63 5.60 -9.24 -1.46
N GLY A 64 5.09 -10.41 -1.06
CA GLY A 64 3.67 -10.78 -1.24
C GLY A 64 2.73 -9.94 -0.37
N TYR A 65 3.15 -9.59 0.85
CA TYR A 65 2.35 -8.73 1.73
C TYR A 65 2.24 -7.32 1.16
N LEU A 66 3.36 -6.75 0.70
CA LEU A 66 3.37 -5.42 0.09
C LEU A 66 2.46 -5.36 -1.15
N LYS A 67 2.53 -6.36 -2.04
CA LYS A 67 1.66 -6.42 -3.22
C LYS A 67 0.18 -6.49 -2.86
N ARG A 68 -0.19 -7.26 -1.83
CA ARG A 68 -1.58 -7.27 -1.33
C ARG A 68 -1.99 -5.91 -0.79
N GLN A 69 -1.14 -5.23 -0.02
CA GLN A 69 -1.42 -3.88 0.47
C GLN A 69 -1.60 -2.87 -0.67
N GLN A 70 -0.78 -2.96 -1.73
CA GLN A 70 -0.93 -2.14 -2.93
C GLN A 70 -2.28 -2.39 -3.63
N LEU A 71 -2.69 -3.66 -3.75
CA LEU A 71 -3.98 -4.03 -4.35
C LEU A 71 -5.16 -3.50 -3.53
N GLU A 72 -5.09 -3.60 -2.20
CA GLU A 72 -6.08 -3.00 -1.30
C GLU A 72 -6.12 -1.48 -1.44
N GLY A 73 -4.95 -0.83 -1.51
CA GLY A 73 -4.82 0.60 -1.75
C GLY A 73 -5.48 1.03 -3.06
N ALA A 74 -5.22 0.31 -4.15
CA ALA A 74 -5.85 0.55 -5.45
C ALA A 74 -7.37 0.38 -5.41
N THR A 75 -7.85 -0.65 -4.71
CA THR A 75 -9.29 -0.91 -4.52
C THR A 75 -9.96 0.22 -3.74
N ARG A 76 -9.31 0.73 -2.67
CA ARG A 76 -9.80 1.88 -1.90
C ARG A 76 -9.84 3.16 -2.73
N ARG A 77 -8.81 3.42 -3.54
CA ARG A 77 -8.78 4.59 -4.45
C ARG A 77 -9.89 4.52 -5.50
N LEU A 78 -10.19 3.31 -6.00
CA LEU A 78 -11.31 3.12 -6.91
C LEU A 78 -12.65 3.51 -6.25
N ILE A 79 -12.89 3.05 -5.01
CA ILE A 79 -14.10 3.39 -4.25
C ILE A 79 -14.14 4.89 -3.92
N LEU A 80 -13.03 5.46 -3.48
CA LEU A 80 -12.90 6.87 -3.15
C LEU A 80 -13.29 7.77 -4.33
N GLY A 81 -12.87 7.44 -5.55
CA GLY A 81 -13.25 8.24 -6.73
C GLY A 81 -14.76 8.20 -7.04
N LEU A 82 -15.43 7.08 -6.77
CA LEU A 82 -16.90 6.99 -6.86
C LEU A 82 -17.58 7.87 -5.81
N GLU A 83 -17.09 7.85 -4.58
CA GLU A 83 -17.60 8.70 -3.49
C GLU A 83 -17.37 10.17 -3.79
N GLN A 84 -16.18 10.55 -4.27
CA GLN A 84 -15.87 11.91 -4.69
C GLN A 84 -16.78 12.41 -5.81
N GLY A 85 -17.08 11.57 -6.81
CA GLY A 85 -18.04 11.88 -7.87
C GLY A 85 -19.45 12.14 -7.34
N ARG A 86 -19.93 11.30 -6.41
CA ARG A 86 -21.23 11.50 -5.74
C ARG A 86 -21.27 12.79 -4.94
N ASP A 87 -20.22 13.08 -4.19
CA ASP A 87 -20.11 14.29 -3.40
C ASP A 87 -20.02 15.54 -4.26
N ALA A 88 -19.36 15.45 -5.42
CA ALA A 88 -19.29 16.54 -6.36
C ALA A 88 -20.67 16.86 -6.97
N ALA A 89 -21.41 15.85 -7.44
CA ALA A 89 -22.76 16.03 -7.99
C ALA A 89 -23.74 16.63 -6.94
N ARG A 90 -23.69 16.13 -5.70
CA ARG A 90 -24.50 16.67 -4.60
C ARG A 90 -24.16 18.13 -4.27
N ARG A 91 -22.87 18.46 -4.25
CA ARG A 91 -22.40 19.84 -3.96
C ARG A 91 -22.79 20.83 -5.06
N GLN A 92 -22.79 20.40 -6.32
CA GLN A 92 -23.19 21.25 -7.45
C GLN A 92 -24.71 21.34 -7.63
N GLY A 93 -25.48 20.40 -7.07
CA GLY A 93 -26.92 20.30 -7.32
C GLY A 93 -27.26 19.93 -8.77
N ALA A 94 -26.29 19.41 -9.53
CA ALA A 94 -26.41 19.05 -10.93
C ALA A 94 -25.79 17.66 -11.17
N ALA A 95 -26.19 17.00 -12.26
CA ALA A 95 -25.55 15.75 -12.65
C ALA A 95 -24.13 16.02 -13.15
N CYS A 96 -23.20 15.10 -12.90
CA CYS A 96 -21.84 15.18 -13.42
C CYS A 96 -21.29 13.79 -13.78
N ALA A 97 -20.26 13.74 -14.63
CA ALA A 97 -19.69 12.50 -15.15
C ALA A 97 -18.21 12.30 -14.78
N LEU A 98 -17.83 11.03 -14.54
CA LEU A 98 -16.44 10.59 -14.39
C LEU A 98 -16.11 9.42 -15.30
N GLN A 99 -14.92 9.44 -15.91
CA GLN A 99 -14.46 8.33 -16.73
C GLN A 99 -13.48 7.47 -15.95
N LEU A 100 -13.68 6.15 -16.01
CA LEU A 100 -12.70 5.17 -15.55
C LEU A 100 -11.86 4.75 -16.76
N THR A 101 -10.54 4.91 -16.67
CA THR A 101 -9.62 4.54 -17.75
C THR A 101 -8.98 3.19 -17.44
N ALA A 102 -9.07 2.26 -18.40
CA ALA A 102 -8.43 0.94 -18.29
C ALA A 102 -7.05 0.86 -18.97
N ALA A 103 -6.59 1.93 -19.63
CA ALA A 103 -5.41 1.87 -20.49
C ALA A 103 -4.09 2.03 -19.71
N GLY A 104 -3.37 0.92 -19.53
CA GLY A 104 -1.95 0.88 -19.16
C GLY A 104 -1.62 1.47 -17.78
N SER A 105 -0.43 2.07 -17.66
CA SER A 105 0.11 2.66 -16.42
C SER A 105 -0.65 3.90 -15.91
N ALA A 106 -1.74 4.30 -16.56
CA ALA A 106 -2.59 5.44 -16.23
C ALA A 106 -4.02 5.01 -15.85
N SER A 107 -4.20 3.77 -15.37
CA SER A 107 -5.47 3.28 -14.86
C SER A 107 -5.96 4.14 -13.68
N GLY A 108 -7.13 4.75 -13.81
CA GLY A 108 -7.56 5.77 -12.86
C GLY A 108 -8.91 6.39 -13.18
N TRP A 109 -9.39 7.21 -12.25
CA TRP A 109 -10.47 8.14 -12.50
C TRP A 109 -9.92 9.38 -13.21
N ALA A 110 -10.58 9.78 -14.27
CA ALA A 110 -10.27 10.97 -15.04
C ALA A 110 -11.55 11.71 -15.45
N GLN A 111 -11.37 12.97 -15.85
CA GLN A 111 -12.45 13.70 -16.49
C GLN A 111 -12.71 13.11 -17.88
N PRO A 112 -13.97 12.88 -18.27
CA PRO A 112 -14.29 12.49 -19.64
C PRO A 112 -13.92 13.62 -20.62
N ALA A 113 -13.39 13.25 -21.80
CA ALA A 113 -12.94 14.22 -22.81
C ALA A 113 -14.11 15.04 -23.41
N SER A 114 -15.28 14.44 -23.51
CA SER A 114 -16.56 15.10 -23.77
C SER A 114 -17.65 14.34 -23.05
N SER A 115 -18.43 15.00 -22.20
CA SER A 115 -19.56 14.37 -21.52
C SER A 115 -20.76 15.30 -21.50
N ASN A 116 -21.94 14.70 -21.62
CA ASN A 116 -23.20 15.29 -21.22
C ASN A 116 -23.82 14.31 -20.21
N PRO A 117 -23.85 14.61 -18.90
CA PRO A 117 -23.61 15.91 -18.23
C PRO A 117 -22.13 16.31 -18.11
N ASP A 118 -21.88 17.53 -17.62
CA ASP A 118 -20.53 18.10 -17.44
C ASP A 118 -19.60 17.21 -16.56
N PRO A 119 -18.27 17.28 -16.74
CA PRO A 119 -17.32 16.55 -15.90
C PRO A 119 -17.45 16.92 -14.42
N CYS A 120 -17.32 15.95 -13.52
CA CYS A 120 -17.25 16.26 -12.09
C CYS A 120 -15.98 17.08 -11.77
N PRO A 121 -16.06 18.11 -10.91
CA PRO A 121 -14.94 18.97 -10.50
C PRO A 121 -14.02 18.27 -9.49
N VAL A 122 -13.45 17.13 -9.88
CA VAL A 122 -12.52 16.35 -9.06
C VAL A 122 -11.20 16.20 -9.82
N ALA A 123 -10.10 16.07 -9.07
CA ALA A 123 -8.80 15.77 -9.65
C ALA A 123 -8.79 14.36 -10.25
N SER A 124 -7.93 14.15 -11.25
CA SER A 124 -7.64 12.80 -11.72
C SER A 124 -7.03 11.98 -10.57
N LEU A 125 -7.54 10.76 -10.39
CA LEU A 125 -7.14 9.88 -9.29
C LEU A 125 -6.61 8.56 -9.87
N PRO A 126 -5.29 8.39 -9.98
CA PRO A 126 -4.71 7.13 -10.43
C PRO A 126 -4.95 6.03 -9.39
N LEU A 127 -5.29 4.82 -9.84
CA LEU A 127 -5.48 3.67 -8.94
C LEU A 127 -4.17 3.24 -8.29
N MET A 128 -3.05 3.46 -8.96
CA MET A 128 -1.72 3.16 -8.44
C MET A 128 -0.75 4.22 -8.93
N GLU A 129 0.20 4.61 -8.08
CA GLU A 129 1.27 5.52 -8.48
C GLU A 129 2.29 4.76 -9.33
N SER A 130 2.51 5.22 -10.56
CA SER A 130 3.66 4.78 -11.34
C SER A 130 4.89 5.49 -10.78
N THR A 131 5.76 4.72 -10.13
CA THR A 131 6.92 5.26 -9.41
C THR A 131 8.21 5.12 -10.24
N GLY A 132 8.12 4.61 -11.48
CA GLY A 132 9.22 4.55 -12.46
C GLY A 132 10.37 3.59 -12.09
N TRP A 133 10.27 2.86 -10.99
CA TRP A 133 11.32 1.96 -10.51
C TRP A 133 11.25 0.57 -11.19
N PRO A 134 12.39 -0.06 -11.51
CA PRO A 134 12.39 -1.43 -12.03
C PRO A 134 11.88 -2.41 -10.95
N GLY A 135 10.93 -3.27 -11.33
CA GLY A 135 10.36 -4.31 -10.45
C GLY A 135 9.07 -3.92 -9.72
N GLN A 136 8.41 -2.82 -10.08
CA GLN A 136 7.07 -2.53 -9.55
C GLN A 136 6.04 -3.54 -10.01
N ALA A 137 5.13 -3.87 -9.12
CA ALA A 137 4.07 -4.80 -9.42
C ALA A 137 3.07 -4.10 -10.36
N GLU A 138 2.89 -4.63 -11.56
CA GLU A 138 1.97 -4.07 -12.54
C GLU A 138 0.53 -4.37 -12.13
N LEU A 139 -0.29 -3.32 -12.03
CA LEU A 139 -1.71 -3.42 -11.74
C LEU A 139 -2.42 -3.85 -13.03
N GLN A 140 -2.96 -5.05 -13.01
CA GLN A 140 -3.90 -5.52 -14.02
C GLN A 140 -5.30 -5.02 -13.66
N PHE A 141 -5.91 -4.29 -14.58
CA PHE A 141 -7.18 -3.64 -14.35
C PHE A 141 -8.10 -3.82 -15.55
N ALA A 142 -9.36 -4.21 -15.29
CA ALA A 142 -10.38 -4.34 -16.32
C ALA A 142 -11.76 -3.96 -15.77
N HIS A 143 -12.63 -3.43 -16.63
CA HIS A 143 -13.99 -3.08 -16.25
C HIS A 143 -14.96 -3.16 -17.43
N ASN A 144 -16.25 -3.30 -17.15
CA ASN A 144 -17.32 -3.28 -18.16
C ASN A 144 -18.26 -2.06 -18.08
N PHE A 145 -17.81 -0.96 -17.47
CA PHE A 145 -18.54 0.31 -17.59
C PHE A 145 -18.67 0.70 -19.06
N SER A 146 -19.91 0.86 -19.54
CA SER A 146 -20.23 1.14 -20.94
C SER A 146 -19.94 2.58 -21.39
N GLY A 147 -19.34 3.39 -20.53
CA GLY A 147 -19.06 4.81 -20.75
C GLY A 147 -18.72 5.52 -19.44
N PRO A 148 -18.84 6.85 -19.39
CA PRO A 148 -18.68 7.61 -18.16
C PRO A 148 -19.69 7.17 -17.08
N VAL A 149 -19.23 7.16 -15.85
CA VAL A 149 -20.07 6.98 -14.67
C VAL A 149 -20.77 8.29 -14.36
N ILE A 150 -22.09 8.30 -14.51
CA ILE A 150 -22.93 9.49 -14.32
C ILE A 150 -23.51 9.48 -12.92
N PHE A 151 -23.30 10.58 -12.20
CA PHE A 151 -23.87 10.83 -10.87
C PHE A 151 -24.96 11.89 -10.99
N THR A 152 -26.13 11.63 -10.39
CA THR A 152 -27.24 12.60 -10.36
C THR A 152 -27.07 13.59 -9.22
N ALA A 153 -27.80 14.72 -9.26
CA ALA A 153 -27.80 15.73 -8.18
C ALA A 153 -28.13 15.15 -6.79
N ASN A 154 -28.85 14.02 -6.73
CA ASN A 154 -29.20 13.34 -5.48
C ASN A 154 -28.12 12.33 -5.02
N GLY A 155 -26.99 12.23 -5.73
CA GLY A 155 -25.90 11.29 -5.43
C GLY A 155 -26.15 9.84 -5.86
N LEU A 156 -27.14 9.61 -6.74
CA LEU A 156 -27.38 8.29 -7.33
C LEU A 156 -26.45 8.08 -8.53
N VAL A 157 -26.05 6.83 -8.76
CA VAL A 157 -25.21 6.46 -9.90
C VAL A 157 -26.11 5.85 -10.97
N ASN A 158 -26.16 6.46 -12.16
CA ASN A 158 -26.96 5.98 -13.30
C ASN A 158 -26.18 5.04 -14.23
N SER A 159 -24.88 4.84 -13.97
CA SER A 159 -24.02 3.92 -14.72
C SER A 159 -23.54 2.80 -13.81
N GLY A 160 -24.05 1.59 -14.01
CA GLY A 160 -23.59 0.40 -13.31
C GLY A 160 -22.39 -0.25 -14.00
N GLY A 161 -21.70 -1.12 -13.28
CA GLY A 161 -20.58 -1.89 -13.83
C GLY A 161 -19.83 -2.68 -12.78
N THR A 162 -18.90 -3.48 -13.25
CA THR A 162 -17.96 -4.25 -12.47
C THR A 162 -16.55 -3.87 -12.90
N ALA A 163 -15.70 -3.59 -11.91
CA ALA A 163 -14.28 -3.40 -12.06
C ALA A 163 -13.55 -4.53 -11.32
N VAL A 164 -12.46 -5.01 -11.90
CA VAL A 164 -11.58 -6.02 -11.32
C VAL A 164 -10.14 -5.51 -11.32
N LEU A 165 -9.45 -5.78 -10.21
CA LEU A 165 -8.07 -5.37 -9.98
C LEU A 165 -7.26 -6.59 -9.56
N ALA A 166 -6.07 -6.75 -10.12
CA ALA A 166 -5.08 -7.72 -9.65
C ALA A 166 -3.68 -7.16 -9.78
N ILE A 167 -2.75 -7.74 -9.04
CA ILE A 167 -1.34 -7.40 -9.11
C ILE A 167 -0.54 -8.67 -9.40
N ALA A 168 0.39 -8.57 -10.35
CA ALA A 168 1.25 -9.68 -10.74
C ALA A 168 2.05 -10.26 -9.56
N GLY A 169 2.02 -11.59 -9.40
CA GLY A 169 2.64 -12.30 -8.29
C GLY A 169 1.80 -12.32 -7.01
N THR A 170 0.49 -12.10 -7.12
CA THR A 170 -0.50 -12.44 -6.10
C THR A 170 -1.64 -13.23 -6.71
N ASP A 171 -2.18 -14.20 -5.98
CA ASP A 171 -3.39 -14.93 -6.40
C ASP A 171 -4.68 -14.20 -6.02
N LEU A 172 -4.57 -13.03 -5.38
CA LEU A 172 -5.70 -12.24 -4.92
C LEU A 172 -6.18 -11.32 -6.05
N VAL A 173 -7.45 -11.45 -6.40
CA VAL A 173 -8.13 -10.54 -7.33
C VAL A 173 -9.26 -9.85 -6.57
N ARG A 174 -9.28 -8.52 -6.63
CA ARG A 174 -10.32 -7.68 -6.02
C ARG A 174 -11.35 -7.28 -7.07
N CYS A 175 -12.59 -7.13 -6.63
CA CYS A 175 -13.67 -6.62 -7.46
C CYS A 175 -14.42 -5.51 -6.75
N VAL A 176 -14.93 -4.56 -7.54
CA VAL A 176 -15.88 -3.54 -7.11
C VAL A 176 -17.04 -3.56 -8.09
N VAL A 177 -18.27 -3.69 -7.58
CA VAL A 177 -19.50 -3.69 -8.36
C VAL A 177 -20.33 -2.49 -7.97
N VAL A 178 -20.79 -1.74 -8.97
CA VAL A 178 -21.68 -0.59 -8.84
C VAL A 178 -23.02 -0.94 -9.49
N SER A 179 -24.10 -0.86 -8.72
CA SER A 179 -25.46 -1.08 -9.24
C SER A 179 -26.10 0.20 -9.75
N ALA A 180 -26.58 0.19 -11.00
CA ALA A 180 -27.10 1.38 -11.72
C ALA A 180 -28.39 1.99 -11.17
N VAL A 181 -29.13 1.28 -10.31
CA VAL A 181 -30.48 1.72 -9.90
C VAL A 181 -30.52 2.20 -8.44
N VAL A 182 -29.65 1.65 -7.60
CA VAL A 182 -29.60 1.97 -6.16
C VAL A 182 -28.29 2.69 -5.81
N GLY A 183 -27.31 2.68 -6.72
CA GLY A 183 -25.97 3.18 -6.45
C GLY A 183 -25.27 2.43 -5.31
N VAL A 184 -25.71 1.23 -4.96
CA VAL A 184 -25.03 0.40 -3.97
C VAL A 184 -23.71 -0.06 -4.58
N MET A 185 -22.64 0.13 -3.83
CA MET A 185 -21.30 -0.32 -4.17
C MET A 185 -20.96 -1.49 -3.26
N ARG A 186 -20.43 -2.57 -3.83
CA ARG A 186 -19.89 -3.69 -3.07
C ARG A 186 -18.48 -3.99 -3.54
N ALA A 187 -17.61 -4.28 -2.59
CA ALA A 187 -16.26 -4.75 -2.83
C ALA A 187 -16.12 -6.20 -2.37
N GLY A 188 -15.19 -6.94 -2.96
CA GLY A 188 -15.02 -8.35 -2.63
C GLY A 188 -13.83 -8.99 -3.32
N SER A 189 -13.79 -10.33 -3.27
CA SER A 189 -12.85 -11.15 -4.04
C SER A 189 -13.49 -11.61 -5.35
N TYR A 190 -12.71 -11.62 -6.43
CA TYR A 190 -13.18 -12.04 -7.73
C TYR A 190 -12.75 -13.48 -8.01
N ALA A 191 -13.72 -14.35 -8.29
CA ALA A 191 -13.48 -15.78 -8.53
C ALA A 191 -13.30 -16.15 -10.02
N GLY A 192 -13.28 -15.18 -10.93
CA GLY A 192 -13.19 -15.41 -12.38
C GLY A 192 -11.85 -14.94 -12.98
N ALA A 193 -11.68 -15.19 -14.28
CA ALA A 193 -10.57 -14.63 -15.06
C ALA A 193 -10.75 -13.13 -15.30
N ILE A 194 -9.65 -12.37 -15.29
CA ILE A 194 -9.63 -10.95 -15.64
C ILE A 194 -9.80 -10.86 -17.16
N THR A 195 -10.96 -10.40 -17.58
CA THR A 195 -11.30 -10.17 -18.99
C THR A 195 -11.81 -8.74 -19.16
N GLN A 196 -11.95 -8.29 -20.40
CA GLN A 196 -12.51 -6.97 -20.72
C GLN A 196 -13.99 -6.81 -20.32
N SER A 197 -14.67 -7.90 -19.92
CA SER A 197 -16.06 -7.87 -19.46
C SER A 197 -16.24 -8.68 -18.18
N PRO A 198 -15.81 -8.15 -17.02
CA PRO A 198 -15.96 -8.86 -15.74
C PRO A 198 -17.43 -8.99 -15.32
N SER A 199 -17.78 -10.15 -14.76
CA SER A 199 -19.14 -10.44 -14.31
C SER A 199 -19.34 -10.08 -12.83
N ALA A 200 -20.44 -9.39 -12.52
CA ALA A 200 -20.84 -9.11 -11.15
C ALA A 200 -21.11 -10.39 -10.31
N SER A 201 -21.53 -11.49 -10.93
CA SER A 201 -21.82 -12.75 -10.20
C SER A 201 -20.57 -13.45 -9.66
N SER A 202 -19.42 -13.20 -10.28
CA SER A 202 -18.11 -13.70 -9.88
C SER A 202 -17.47 -12.88 -8.77
N CYS A 203 -18.06 -11.73 -8.42
CA CYS A 203 -17.63 -10.93 -7.28
C CYS A 203 -18.30 -11.45 -6.00
N LYS A 204 -17.50 -12.09 -5.15
CA LYS A 204 -17.94 -12.70 -3.88
C LYS A 204 -17.62 -11.75 -2.72
N PRO A 205 -18.49 -11.67 -1.69
CA PRO A 205 -18.15 -10.96 -0.46
C PRO A 205 -16.87 -11.54 0.14
N ASP A 206 -16.03 -10.70 0.71
CA ASP A 206 -14.83 -11.16 1.39
C ASP A 206 -15.25 -11.97 2.62
N SER A 207 -14.87 -13.24 2.68
CA SER A 207 -15.27 -14.15 3.76
C SER A 207 -14.44 -13.95 5.04
N ARG A 208 -13.62 -12.90 5.11
CA ARG A 208 -12.73 -12.57 6.23
C ARG A 208 -13.12 -11.32 7.00
N LEU A 209 -14.33 -10.79 6.75
CA LEU A 209 -14.95 -9.72 7.52
C LEU A 209 -16.02 -10.31 8.44
#